data_AF-A0A522V9W2-F1
#
_entry.id   AF-A0A522V9W2-F1
#
_cell.length_a   1.000
_cell.length_b   1.000
_cell.length_c   1.000
_cell.angle_alpha   90.00
_cell.angle_beta   90.00
_cell.angle_gamma   90.00
#
_symmetry.space_group_name_H-M   'P 1'
#
loop_
_entity.id
_entity.type
_entity.pdbx_description
1 polymer ?
#
loop_
_entity_poly.entity_id
_entity_poly.type
_entity_poly.pdbx_seq_one_letter_code
_entity_poly.pdbx_strand_id
1 'polypeptide(L)'
;MKHRNFRDEAFHSISTAVGELALAGNDLHLSLADLFWVVLGINNGLIPHAIWNSSNSDRAQRAMLQAVIETRALRHDISDKAREEILFILSKANSLEDRRNNALHSPFIKSDKDAVMPFSGLGNKRAQKLLGKDLLKEFQSFYDTATVLRDYVEDIAEAMRRNNAPWPERPQLPNRGDTNDKKQRL
;
A
#
# COMPACT_ATOMS: atom_id res chain seq x y z
N MET A 1 3.10 -31.23 19.10
CA MET A 1 2.52 -30.08 18.36
C MET A 1 2.63 -30.41 16.87
N LYS A 2 1.54 -30.66 16.14
CA LYS A 2 1.63 -30.93 14.69
C LYS A 2 2.24 -29.71 14.01
N HIS A 3 3.26 -29.91 13.17
CA HIS A 3 3.82 -28.82 12.36
C HIS A 3 2.71 -28.21 11.49
N ARG A 4 2.66 -26.87 11.41
CA ARG A 4 1.74 -26.18 10.50
C ARG A 4 2.24 -26.42 9.08
N ASN A 5 1.51 -27.22 8.31
CA ASN A 5 1.79 -27.38 6.89
C ASN A 5 1.10 -26.23 6.13
N PHE A 6 1.84 -25.16 5.83
CA PHE A 6 1.30 -24.03 5.05
C PHE A 6 1.10 -24.35 3.57
N ARG A 7 1.47 -25.56 3.12
CA ARG A 7 1.12 -26.10 1.80
C ARG A 7 -0.19 -26.88 1.79
N ASP A 8 -0.88 -26.94 2.93
CA ASP A 8 -2.24 -27.49 3.00
C ASP A 8 -3.18 -26.62 2.14
N GLU A 9 -4.05 -27.27 1.38
CA GLU A 9 -4.94 -26.64 0.40
C GLU A 9 -5.81 -25.54 1.01
N ALA A 10 -6.19 -25.67 2.29
CA ALA A 10 -6.95 -24.64 3.00
C ALA A 10 -6.22 -23.29 3.05
N PHE A 11 -4.89 -23.27 3.02
CA PHE A 11 -4.09 -22.04 3.01
C PHE A 11 -3.85 -21.49 1.60
N HIS A 12 -4.26 -22.18 0.54
CA HIS A 12 -3.94 -21.76 -0.82
C HIS A 12 -4.50 -20.36 -1.12
N SER A 13 -5.80 -20.16 -0.96
CA SER A 13 -6.45 -18.88 -1.27
C SER A 13 -5.90 -17.71 -0.44
N ILE A 14 -5.63 -17.94 0.85
CA ILE A 14 -5.07 -16.88 1.70
C ILE A 14 -3.62 -16.56 1.31
N SER A 15 -2.82 -17.57 0.96
CA SER A 15 -1.42 -17.38 0.58
C SER A 15 -1.31 -16.63 -0.75
N THR A 16 -2.17 -16.97 -1.72
CA THR A 16 -2.28 -16.24 -2.99
C THR A 16 -2.65 -14.78 -2.75
N ALA A 17 -3.74 -14.52 -2.00
CA ALA A 17 -4.18 -13.15 -1.71
C ALA A 17 -3.14 -12.32 -0.95
N VAL A 18 -2.41 -12.93 0.00
CA VAL A 18 -1.30 -12.27 0.71
C VAL A 18 -0.14 -11.95 -0.25
N GLY A 19 0.17 -12.88 -1.16
CA GLY A 19 1.20 -12.68 -2.18
C GLY A 19 0.86 -11.55 -3.14
N GLU A 20 -0.36 -11.53 -3.68
CA GLU A 20 -0.86 -10.47 -4.57
C GLU A 20 -0.84 -9.11 -3.89
N LEU A 21 -1.34 -9.04 -2.64
CA LEU A 21 -1.28 -7.84 -1.81
C LEU A 21 0.17 -7.34 -1.64
N ALA A 22 1.11 -8.26 -1.38
CA ALA A 22 2.52 -7.89 -1.20
C ALA A 22 3.10 -7.30 -2.48
N LEU A 23 2.82 -7.93 -3.62
CA LEU A 23 3.29 -7.49 -4.93
C LEU A 23 2.71 -6.11 -5.30
N ALA A 24 1.40 -5.90 -5.13
CA ALA A 24 0.78 -4.61 -5.40
C ALA A 24 1.32 -3.49 -4.48
N GLY A 25 1.59 -3.81 -3.21
CA GLY A 25 2.23 -2.88 -2.29
C GLY A 25 3.66 -2.51 -2.73
N ASN A 26 4.43 -3.48 -3.22
CA ASN A 26 5.79 -3.24 -3.73
C ASN A 26 5.76 -2.42 -5.03
N ASP A 27 4.81 -2.71 -5.93
CA ASP A 27 4.64 -2.01 -7.19
C ASP A 27 4.30 -0.53 -6.98
N LEU A 28 3.36 -0.23 -6.08
CA LEU A 28 3.09 1.13 -5.63
C LEU A 28 4.35 1.83 -5.09
N HIS A 29 5.17 1.12 -4.31
CA HIS A 29 6.41 1.68 -3.77
C HIS A 29 7.48 1.94 -4.82
N LEU A 30 7.53 1.13 -5.88
CA LEU A 30 8.40 1.36 -7.04
C LEU A 30 7.97 2.63 -7.78
N SER A 31 6.68 2.80 -8.07
CA SER A 31 6.18 4.00 -8.74
C SER A 31 6.37 5.26 -7.87
N LEU A 32 6.30 5.15 -6.53
CA LEU A 32 6.65 6.25 -5.63
C LEU A 32 8.14 6.63 -5.70
N ALA A 33 9.04 5.66 -5.92
CA ALA A 33 10.45 5.92 -6.13
C ALA A 33 10.69 6.67 -7.45
N ASP A 34 9.97 6.31 -8.50
CA ASP A 34 10.01 7.02 -9.79
C ASP A 34 9.47 8.45 -9.65
N LEU A 35 8.37 8.63 -8.92
CA LEU A 35 7.84 9.96 -8.62
C LEU A 35 8.84 10.78 -7.81
N PHE A 36 9.53 10.18 -6.83
CA PHE A 36 10.60 10.84 -6.09
C PHE A 36 11.74 11.30 -6.99
N TRP A 37 12.15 10.47 -7.96
CA TRP A 37 13.11 10.88 -8.99
C TRP A 37 12.61 12.09 -9.78
N VAL A 38 11.37 12.05 -10.29
CA VAL A 38 10.77 13.16 -11.04
C VAL A 38 10.75 14.45 -10.21
N VAL A 39 10.36 14.36 -8.94
CA VAL A 39 10.31 15.49 -8.02
C VAL A 39 11.69 16.03 -7.69
N LEU A 40 12.75 15.23 -7.69
CA LEU A 40 14.12 15.72 -7.55
C LEU A 40 14.62 16.49 -8.78
N GLY A 41 14.06 16.23 -9.97
CA GLY A 41 14.48 16.88 -11.22
C GLY A 41 15.92 16.58 -11.64
N ILE A 42 16.49 15.46 -11.18
CA ILE A 42 17.83 15.01 -11.54
C ILE A 42 17.71 14.18 -12.82
N ASN A 43 18.52 14.45 -13.86
CA ASN A 43 18.42 13.73 -15.14
C ASN A 43 18.76 12.23 -15.07
N ASN A 44 19.61 11.83 -14.12
CA ASN A 44 20.02 10.45 -13.91
C ASN A 44 19.20 9.81 -12.78
N GLY A 45 18.39 8.79 -13.07
CA GLY A 45 17.59 8.08 -12.09
C GLY A 45 18.38 7.28 -11.06
N LEU A 46 19.64 6.91 -11.34
CA LEU A 46 20.45 6.08 -10.44
C LEU A 46 20.67 6.74 -9.07
N ILE A 47 20.89 8.07 -9.03
CA ILE A 47 21.14 8.80 -7.78
C ILE A 47 19.85 8.86 -6.93
N PRO A 48 18.71 9.33 -7.44
CA PRO A 48 17.42 9.28 -6.73
C PRO A 48 17.06 7.90 -6.21
N HIS A 49 17.22 6.84 -7.02
CA HIS A 49 16.92 5.49 -6.57
C HIS A 49 17.90 4.99 -5.49
N ALA A 50 19.18 5.35 -5.57
CA ALA A 50 20.13 5.03 -4.50
C ALA A 50 19.77 5.75 -3.19
N ILE A 51 19.35 7.02 -3.25
CA ILE A 51 18.87 7.77 -2.09
C ILE A 51 17.60 7.11 -1.53
N TRP A 52 16.62 6.81 -2.38
CA TRP A 52 15.36 6.15 -1.99
C TRP A 52 15.62 4.82 -1.26
N ASN A 53 16.46 3.97 -1.85
CA ASN A 53 16.79 2.65 -1.31
C ASN A 53 17.80 2.68 -0.16
N SER A 54 18.36 3.84 0.19
CA SER A 54 19.22 3.97 1.38
C SER A 54 18.46 3.78 2.69
N SER A 55 17.13 3.87 2.65
CA SER A 55 16.26 3.60 3.78
C SER A 55 15.58 2.23 3.66
N ASN A 56 15.63 1.44 4.74
CA ASN A 56 14.93 0.15 4.86
C ASN A 56 13.48 0.31 5.35
N SER A 57 12.93 1.52 5.30
CA SER A 57 11.59 1.83 5.81
C SER A 57 10.78 2.55 4.75
N ASP A 58 9.77 1.86 4.23
CA ASP A 58 8.73 2.40 3.35
C ASP A 58 8.16 3.73 3.86
N ARG A 59 7.99 3.85 5.18
CA ARG A 59 7.51 5.08 5.82
C ARG A 59 8.53 6.21 5.72
N ALA A 60 9.81 5.92 5.97
CA ALA A 60 10.87 6.91 5.87
C ALA A 60 11.07 7.35 4.41
N GLN A 61 10.97 6.43 3.45
CA GLN A 61 10.97 6.76 2.02
C GLN A 61 9.85 7.73 1.64
N ARG A 62 8.61 7.44 2.05
CA ARG A 62 7.48 8.37 1.83
C ARG A 62 7.67 9.71 2.52
N ALA A 63 8.28 9.73 3.72
CA ALA A 63 8.64 10.97 4.40
C ALA A 63 9.73 11.76 3.67
N MET A 64 10.70 11.09 3.01
CA MET A 64 11.68 11.77 2.15
C MET A 64 10.99 12.45 0.96
N LEU A 65 10.08 11.76 0.26
CA LEU A 65 9.30 12.37 -0.81
C LEU A 65 8.49 13.56 -0.30
N GLN A 66 7.83 13.42 0.85
CA GLN A 66 7.11 14.52 1.50
C GLN A 66 8.02 15.73 1.77
N ALA A 67 9.22 15.51 2.31
CA ALA A 67 10.15 16.59 2.60
C ALA A 67 10.63 17.31 1.33
N VAL A 68 10.93 16.56 0.26
CA VAL A 68 11.36 17.15 -1.01
C VAL A 68 10.23 17.97 -1.65
N ILE A 69 9.00 17.44 -1.69
CA ILE A 69 7.87 18.16 -2.31
C ILE A 69 7.54 19.46 -1.56
N GLU A 70 7.53 19.42 -0.22
CA GLU A 70 7.31 20.61 0.61
C GLU A 70 8.41 21.64 0.41
N THR A 71 9.68 21.20 0.38
CA THR A 71 10.83 22.11 0.18
C THR A 71 10.79 22.77 -1.19
N ARG A 72 10.47 22.03 -2.25
CA ARG A 72 10.37 22.59 -3.61
C ARG A 72 9.20 23.56 -3.74
N ALA A 73 8.07 23.28 -3.10
CA ALA A 73 6.94 24.20 -3.10
C ALA A 73 7.25 25.51 -2.38
N LEU A 74 7.95 25.47 -1.23
CA LEU A 74 8.42 26.67 -0.54
C LEU A 74 9.35 27.54 -1.38
N ARG A 75 10.09 26.92 -2.31
CA ARG A 75 10.96 27.61 -3.26
C ARG A 75 10.26 28.02 -4.56
N HIS A 76 8.99 27.68 -4.73
CA HIS A 76 8.22 27.84 -5.96
C HIS A 76 8.83 27.10 -7.18
N ASP A 77 9.61 26.03 -6.92
CA ASP A 77 10.23 25.18 -7.95
C ASP A 77 9.26 24.12 -8.51
N ILE A 78 8.03 24.10 -8.02
CA ILE A 78 6.94 23.19 -8.42
C ILE A 78 5.59 23.86 -8.15
N SER A 79 4.55 23.48 -8.91
CA SER A 79 3.21 24.04 -8.72
C SER A 79 2.52 23.53 -7.44
N ASP A 80 1.61 24.34 -6.91
CA ASP A 80 0.75 23.95 -5.78
C ASP A 80 -0.08 22.70 -6.09
N LYS A 81 -0.55 22.58 -7.34
CA LYS A 81 -1.27 21.39 -7.80
C LYS A 81 -0.44 20.12 -7.65
N ALA A 82 0.83 20.14 -8.06
CA ALA A 82 1.71 18.99 -7.92
C ALA A 82 1.89 18.60 -6.44
N ARG A 83 2.12 19.60 -5.58
CA ARG A 83 2.23 19.40 -4.13
C ARG A 83 0.98 18.74 -3.56
N GLU A 84 -0.20 19.28 -3.87
CA GLU A 84 -1.47 18.77 -3.36
C GLU A 84 -1.71 17.30 -3.77
N GLU A 85 -1.47 16.96 -5.04
CA GLU A 85 -1.69 15.59 -5.52
C GLU A 85 -0.70 14.58 -4.93
N ILE A 86 0.57 14.96 -4.78
CA ILE A 86 1.58 14.10 -4.15
C ILE A 86 1.27 13.90 -2.66
N LEU A 87 0.87 14.95 -1.94
CA LEU A 87 0.46 14.82 -0.53
C LEU A 87 -0.80 13.95 -0.38
N PHE A 88 -1.74 14.05 -1.31
CA PHE A 88 -2.89 13.13 -1.37
C PHE A 88 -2.44 11.68 -1.54
N ILE A 89 -1.58 11.39 -2.52
CA ILE A 89 -1.01 10.06 -2.75
C ILE A 89 -0.34 9.52 -1.48
N LEU A 90 0.54 10.31 -0.87
CA LEU A 90 1.29 9.91 0.32
C LEU A 90 0.36 9.62 1.50
N SER A 91 -0.68 10.42 1.69
CA SER A 91 -1.71 10.19 2.71
C SER A 91 -2.40 8.84 2.51
N LYS A 92 -2.79 8.52 1.26
CA LYS A 92 -3.42 7.24 0.93
C LYS A 92 -2.47 6.06 1.10
N ALA A 93 -1.23 6.16 0.60
CA ALA A 93 -0.21 5.13 0.77
C ALA A 93 0.11 4.87 2.26
N ASN A 94 0.19 5.92 3.09
CA ASN A 94 0.37 5.79 4.53
C ASN A 94 -0.79 5.01 5.19
N SER A 95 -2.03 5.21 4.75
CA SER A 95 -3.19 4.49 5.29
C SER A 95 -3.20 2.99 4.95
N LEU A 96 -2.48 2.59 3.90
CA LEU A 96 -2.35 1.19 3.48
C LEU A 96 -1.32 0.42 4.31
N GLU A 97 -0.28 1.09 4.83
CA GLU A 97 0.84 0.45 5.52
C GLU A 97 0.39 -0.52 6.63
N ASP A 98 -0.51 -0.04 7.49
CA ASP A 98 -1.02 -0.83 8.61
C ASP A 98 -1.76 -2.08 8.14
N ARG A 99 -2.51 -1.98 7.04
CA ARG A 99 -3.27 -3.09 6.45
C ARG A 99 -2.33 -4.16 5.89
N ARG A 100 -1.32 -3.76 5.10
CA ARG A 100 -0.29 -4.66 4.58
C ARG A 100 0.45 -5.36 5.70
N ASN A 101 0.91 -4.60 6.69
CA ASN A 101 1.63 -5.17 7.82
C ASN A 101 0.78 -6.15 8.62
N ASN A 102 -0.52 -5.89 8.77
CA ASN A 102 -1.42 -6.84 9.40
C ASN A 102 -1.53 -8.13 8.57
N ALA A 103 -1.69 -8.05 7.26
CA ALA A 103 -1.76 -9.24 6.40
C ALA A 103 -0.47 -10.06 6.43
N LEU A 104 0.69 -9.42 6.21
CA LEU A 104 1.98 -10.10 6.05
C LEU A 104 2.56 -10.68 7.34
N HIS A 105 2.26 -10.06 8.49
CA HIS A 105 2.89 -10.43 9.76
C HIS A 105 1.90 -11.05 10.77
N SER A 106 0.67 -11.33 10.36
CA SER A 106 -0.26 -12.10 11.20
C SER A 106 -0.05 -13.59 11.01
N PRO A 107 0.08 -14.37 12.09
CA PRO A 107 -0.01 -15.82 11.99
C PRO A 107 -1.44 -16.23 11.63
N PHE A 108 -1.57 -17.25 10.79
CA PHE A 108 -2.84 -17.88 10.44
C PHE A 108 -2.86 -19.33 10.95
N ILE A 109 -4.06 -19.82 11.26
CA ILE A 109 -4.33 -21.21 11.63
C ILE A 109 -5.51 -21.76 10.85
N LYS A 110 -5.53 -23.07 10.67
CA LYS A 110 -6.66 -23.82 10.14
C LYS A 110 -7.55 -24.27 11.29
N SER A 111 -8.85 -24.04 11.18
CA SER A 111 -9.87 -24.55 12.11
C SER A 111 -10.20 -26.02 11.83
N ASP A 112 -10.95 -26.65 12.73
CA ASP A 112 -11.41 -28.04 12.54
C ASP A 112 -12.37 -28.21 11.34
N LYS A 113 -12.90 -27.11 10.80
CA LYS A 113 -13.76 -27.08 9.60
C LYS A 113 -12.99 -26.66 8.34
N ASP A 114 -11.67 -26.80 8.35
CA ASP A 114 -10.75 -26.38 7.28
C ASP A 114 -10.79 -24.88 6.91
N ALA A 115 -11.51 -24.04 7.66
CA ALA A 115 -11.46 -22.58 7.46
C ALA A 115 -10.17 -21.99 8.04
N VAL A 116 -9.50 -21.12 7.29
CA VAL A 116 -8.31 -20.39 7.75
C VAL A 116 -8.69 -19.08 8.42
N MET A 117 -8.12 -18.81 9.58
CA MET A 117 -8.40 -17.62 10.37
C MET A 117 -7.14 -17.02 11.01
N PRO A 118 -7.14 -15.72 11.36
CA PRO A 118 -6.03 -15.10 12.06
C PRO A 118 -5.87 -15.68 13.46
N PHE A 119 -4.64 -15.98 13.87
CA PHE A 119 -4.34 -16.48 15.20
C PHE A 119 -3.92 -15.34 16.12
N SER A 120 -4.86 -14.81 16.89
CA SER A 120 -4.60 -13.76 17.89
C SER A 120 -4.02 -14.29 19.21
N GLY A 121 -3.88 -15.60 19.36
CA GLY A 121 -3.30 -16.23 20.54
C GLY A 121 -1.93 -15.65 20.87
N LEU A 122 -1.58 -15.62 22.15
CA LEU A 122 -0.35 -15.01 22.67
C LEU A 122 -0.26 -13.48 22.45
N GLY A 123 -1.40 -12.81 22.24
CA GLY A 123 -1.47 -11.34 22.19
C GLY A 123 -0.96 -10.73 20.88
N ASN A 124 -1.01 -11.45 19.76
CA ASN A 124 -0.60 -10.90 18.47
C ASN A 124 -1.59 -9.80 18.02
N LYS A 125 -1.21 -8.54 18.22
CA LYS A 125 -2.03 -7.35 17.92
C LYS A 125 -2.43 -7.24 16.44
N ARG A 126 -1.59 -7.71 15.51
CA ARG A 126 -1.88 -7.66 14.08
C ARG A 126 -2.97 -8.66 13.69
N ALA A 127 -2.88 -9.89 14.19
CA ALA A 127 -3.91 -10.89 13.99
C ALA A 127 -5.23 -10.47 14.64
N GLN A 128 -5.19 -9.80 15.80
CA GLN A 128 -6.38 -9.21 16.44
C GLN A 128 -7.09 -8.21 15.53
N LYS A 129 -6.34 -7.34 14.82
CA LYS A 129 -6.91 -6.37 13.86
C LYS A 129 -7.57 -7.05 12.64
N LEU A 130 -7.35 -8.34 12.42
CA LEU A 130 -7.98 -9.12 11.35
C LEU A 130 -9.15 -9.98 11.82
N LEU A 131 -9.35 -10.14 13.13
CA LEU A 131 -10.41 -10.99 13.66
C LEU A 131 -11.79 -10.52 13.20
N GLY A 132 -12.60 -11.49 12.76
CA GLY A 132 -13.98 -11.25 12.39
C GLY A 132 -14.18 -10.45 11.11
N LYS A 133 -13.12 -10.25 10.31
CA LYS A 133 -13.19 -9.74 8.94
C LYS A 133 -13.25 -10.89 7.94
N ASP A 134 -13.80 -10.59 6.76
CA ASP A 134 -13.57 -11.41 5.57
C ASP A 134 -12.16 -11.11 5.04
N LEU A 135 -11.23 -12.05 5.23
CA LEU A 135 -9.81 -11.83 4.92
C LEU A 135 -9.57 -11.65 3.43
N LEU A 136 -10.24 -12.43 2.59
CA LEU A 136 -10.06 -12.36 1.14
C LEU A 136 -10.55 -11.01 0.61
N LYS A 137 -11.72 -10.55 1.07
CA LYS A 137 -12.21 -9.20 0.72
C LYS A 137 -11.32 -8.08 1.25
N GLU A 138 -10.79 -8.22 2.46
CA GLU A 138 -9.88 -7.22 3.04
C GLU A 138 -8.59 -7.09 2.22
N PHE A 139 -8.03 -8.23 1.79
CA PHE A 139 -6.79 -8.27 1.00
C PHE A 139 -7.03 -7.82 -0.43
N GLN A 140 -8.14 -8.23 -1.06
CA GLN A 140 -8.55 -7.75 -2.38
C GLN A 140 -8.74 -6.24 -2.38
N SER A 141 -9.46 -5.68 -1.40
CA SER A 141 -9.64 -4.23 -1.29
C SER A 141 -8.31 -3.48 -1.15
N PHE A 142 -7.32 -4.07 -0.46
CA PHE A 142 -5.99 -3.48 -0.42
C PHE A 142 -5.36 -3.50 -1.81
N TYR A 143 -5.37 -4.67 -2.46
CA TYR A 143 -4.78 -4.88 -3.78
C TYR A 143 -5.33 -3.85 -4.76
N ASP A 144 -6.66 -3.76 -4.87
CA ASP A 144 -7.33 -2.83 -5.79
C ASP A 144 -6.93 -1.37 -5.50
N THR A 145 -6.87 -0.99 -4.22
CA THR A 145 -6.52 0.37 -3.83
C THR A 145 -5.05 0.68 -4.13
N ALA A 146 -4.14 -0.27 -3.87
CA ALA A 146 -2.72 -0.11 -4.16
C ALA A 146 -2.48 0.03 -5.67
N THR A 147 -3.14 -0.79 -6.49
CA THR A 147 -3.06 -0.74 -7.95
C THR A 147 -3.59 0.58 -8.51
N VAL A 148 -4.79 1.00 -8.09
CA VAL A 148 -5.37 2.30 -8.52
C VAL A 148 -4.47 3.47 -8.13
N LEU A 149 -3.88 3.42 -6.93
CA LEU A 149 -2.96 4.47 -6.47
C LEU A 149 -1.64 4.44 -7.24
N ARG A 150 -1.14 3.26 -7.61
CA ARG A 150 0.05 3.07 -8.43
C ARG A 150 -0.14 3.70 -9.81
N ASP A 151 -1.24 3.41 -10.47
CA ASP A 151 -1.58 3.98 -11.78
C ASP A 151 -1.63 5.52 -11.69
N TYR A 152 -2.27 6.05 -10.64
CA TYR A 152 -2.34 7.49 -10.42
C TYR A 152 -0.98 8.13 -10.16
N VAL A 153 -0.07 7.44 -9.46
CA VAL A 153 1.31 7.91 -9.25
C VAL A 153 2.04 8.04 -10.58
N GLU A 154 1.89 7.06 -11.48
CA GLU A 154 2.51 7.07 -12.80
C GLU A 154 1.96 8.20 -13.67
N ASP A 155 0.63 8.42 -13.67
CA ASP A 155 0.00 9.52 -14.39
C ASP A 155 0.47 10.90 -13.89
N ILE A 156 0.61 11.06 -12.56
CA ILE A 156 1.15 12.28 -11.95
C ILE A 156 2.62 12.48 -12.35
N ALA A 157 3.44 11.43 -12.29
CA ALA A 157 4.83 11.51 -12.69
C ALA A 157 4.96 11.91 -14.17
N GLU A 158 4.09 11.38 -15.04
CA GLU A 158 4.09 11.71 -16.46
C GLU A 158 3.62 13.14 -16.74
N ALA A 159 2.57 13.59 -16.04
CA ALA A 159 2.10 14.97 -16.11
C ALA A 159 3.19 15.97 -15.69
N MET A 160 4.01 15.62 -14.69
CA MET A 160 5.13 16.44 -14.27
C MET A 160 6.30 16.46 -15.27
N ARG A 161 6.57 15.35 -15.97
CA ARG A 161 7.62 15.29 -17.00
C ARG A 161 7.25 16.10 -18.23
N ARG A 162 5.97 16.12 -18.60
CA ARG A 162 5.46 16.81 -19.78
C ARG A 162 4.98 18.20 -19.41
N ASN A 163 5.74 19.22 -19.80
CA ASN A 163 5.52 20.63 -19.42
C ASN A 163 4.16 21.26 -19.80
N ASN A 164 3.20 20.50 -20.35
CA ASN A 164 1.85 20.93 -20.75
C ASN A 164 0.80 19.80 -20.72
N ALA A 165 1.09 18.64 -20.11
CA ALA A 165 0.09 17.59 -20.02
C ALA A 165 -1.03 17.98 -19.04
N PRO A 166 -2.29 17.63 -19.31
CA PRO A 166 -3.36 17.83 -18.35
C PRO A 166 -3.08 17.01 -17.08
N TRP A 167 -3.39 17.58 -15.92
CA TRP A 167 -3.32 16.86 -14.66
C TRP A 167 -4.41 15.78 -14.62
N PRO A 168 -4.08 14.54 -14.21
CA PRO A 168 -5.10 13.50 -14.06
C PRO A 168 -6.09 13.87 -12.95
N GLU A 169 -7.33 13.38 -13.07
CA GLU A 169 -8.31 13.49 -12.00
C GLU A 169 -7.98 12.49 -10.89
N ARG A 170 -8.30 12.85 -9.63
CA ARG A 170 -8.10 11.93 -8.51
C ARG A 170 -8.96 10.68 -8.72
N PRO A 171 -8.38 9.48 -8.58
CA PRO A 171 -9.13 8.27 -8.79
C PRO A 171 -10.15 8.07 -7.66
N GLN A 172 -11.27 7.44 -7.99
CA GLN A 172 -12.17 6.90 -6.98
C GLN A 172 -11.54 5.63 -6.41
N LEU A 173 -11.18 5.68 -5.13
CA LEU A 173 -10.61 4.51 -4.48
C LEU A 173 -11.72 3.48 -4.20
N PRO A 174 -11.43 2.18 -4.38
CA PRO A 174 -12.37 1.11 -4.06
C PRO A 174 -12.89 1.25 -2.63
N ASN A 175 -14.22 1.29 -2.48
CA ASN A 175 -14.83 1.24 -1.17
C ASN A 175 -14.51 -0.11 -0.54
N ARG A 176 -14.10 -0.07 0.72
CA ARG A 176 -13.96 -1.26 1.55
C ARG A 176 -15.35 -1.80 1.77
N GLY A 177 -15.80 -2.74 0.91
CA GLY A 177 -17.18 -3.21 0.86
C GLY A 177 -17.78 -3.32 2.26
N ASP A 178 -18.86 -2.58 2.50
CA ASP A 178 -19.40 -2.32 3.83
C ASP A 178 -19.53 -3.62 4.64
N THR A 179 -18.65 -3.82 5.62
CA THR A 179 -18.67 -4.99 6.51
C THR A 179 -19.76 -4.90 7.58
N ASN A 180 -20.89 -4.28 7.28
CA ASN A 180 -21.99 -4.03 8.22
C ASN A 180 -22.95 -5.24 8.41
N ASP A 181 -22.46 -6.47 8.20
CA ASP A 181 -23.22 -7.70 8.49
C ASP A 181 -23.11 -8.17 9.96
N LYS A 182 -22.55 -7.35 10.86
CA LYS A 182 -22.54 -7.63 12.31
C LYS A 182 -23.54 -6.79 13.08
N LYS A 183 -24.83 -7.04 12.82
CA LYS A 183 -25.91 -6.77 13.78
C LYS A 183 -27.10 -7.74 13.71
N GLN A 184 -26.90 -8.92 13.15
CA GLN A 184 -27.84 -10.02 13.31
C GLN A 184 -27.09 -11.28 13.73
N ARG A 185 -27.54 -11.89 14.84
CA ARG A 185 -27.05 -13.13 15.48
C ARG A 185 -25.92 -12.92 16.50
N LEU A 186 -26.28 -12.51 17.72
CA LEU A 186 -26.63 -13.40 18.84
C LEU A 186 -27.35 -12.57 19.91
#